data_AF-A0A372RHD7-F1
#
_entry.id   AF-A0A372RHD7-F1
#
_cell.length_a   1.000
_cell.length_b   1.000
_cell.length_c   1.000
_cell.angle_alpha   90.00
_cell.angle_beta   90.00
_cell.angle_gamma   90.00
#
_symmetry.space_group_name_H-M   'P 1'
#
loop_
_entity.id
_entity.type
_entity.pdbx_description
1 polymer ?
#
loop_
_entity_poly.entity_id
_entity_poly.type
_entity_poly.pdbx_seq_one_letter_code
_entity_poly.pdbx_strand_id
1 'polypeptide(L)'
;MTSNTDNDSIFVITNFFISETGTTYLHICYIIFILKYLKLNMSTLTTTISNVEDVKGYNTERLINFLQSKISNLNEKDFMILRNQNIDGEVFVYMTQNDFTKSPFNFSYGKAKKFAILIDMLNSQRLLTLEEALSCIPPSASIKKLTKSISNSGNHVPDNVFLWDDFLKNVRIYEFTDKKRYQRPQFFHFRSGVGEISTQAIFEFNICEVLNELLPDYQFSRKNTKNPGDPDFTCFFVQSTVLFPIEIKPEYLLEVGKLQLSEFYKKKAEARIVIKQIFSYMIENECQYGVLSTYNMHWFLYRPSNNPKNLWISETLELTSEFPTVLKAYAYMVQKLCCDNDNSYYSPHILKIPESITRKNEGLVSNTRSLRPRIKSSFNNSLGSLSSSTLYKSQMNNQNFSFMDFKFNDILGQGRSGKTLKCEFQENTIALKCTDLWKSLPNILKEMQNEVKIYQILSSIQGEFIPKLMCYGYYEGGMCYIIGTSFIGTALTNYKHITERQRVMGLYALNAIHSKGVLHNDIQAENILLSNINDNVYLIDFGMSSYHYNVKKCWKLFDEEKCKLVHLLNQYTLLDNVVIV
;
A
#
# COMPACT_ATOMS: atom_id res chain seq x y z
N MET A 1 51.34 -13.04 17.01
CA MET A 1 51.08 -12.82 15.58
C MET A 1 49.98 -13.78 15.16
N THR A 2 48.73 -13.35 15.31
CA THR A 2 47.54 -13.97 14.72
C THR A 2 46.56 -12.83 14.52
N SER A 3 46.37 -12.47 13.25
CA SER A 3 45.55 -11.36 12.79
C SER A 3 44.07 -11.74 12.87
N ASN A 4 43.27 -10.84 13.46
CA ASN A 4 41.82 -10.80 13.34
C ASN A 4 41.41 -10.71 11.86
N THR A 5 40.65 -11.69 11.40
CA THR A 5 39.92 -11.67 10.12
C THR A 5 38.47 -12.00 10.38
N ASP A 6 37.71 -11.07 10.97
CA ASP A 6 36.25 -11.20 11.11
C ASP A 6 35.50 -9.88 10.85
N ASN A 7 36.18 -8.82 10.39
CA ASN A 7 35.55 -7.52 10.08
C ASN A 7 35.40 -7.21 8.58
N ASP A 8 35.88 -8.08 7.68
CA ASP A 8 35.88 -7.80 6.23
C ASP A 8 34.72 -8.47 5.46
N SER A 9 33.90 -9.30 6.11
CA SER A 9 32.75 -9.98 5.49
C SER A 9 31.47 -9.11 5.44
N ILE A 10 31.46 -7.95 6.10
CA ILE A 10 30.30 -7.02 6.12
C ILE A 10 30.41 -5.94 5.01
N PHE A 11 31.60 -5.72 4.44
CA PHE A 11 31.83 -4.61 3.50
C PHE A 11 31.74 -4.96 2.01
N VAL A 12 31.49 -6.22 1.65
CA VAL A 12 31.57 -6.69 0.24
C VAL A 12 30.19 -6.85 -0.43
N ILE A 13 29.06 -6.75 0.28
CA ILE A 13 27.72 -6.96 -0.31
C ILE A 13 27.12 -5.68 -0.93
N THR A 14 27.71 -4.50 -0.73
CA THR A 14 27.16 -3.23 -1.25
C THR A 14 27.63 -2.83 -2.65
N ASN A 15 28.50 -3.59 -3.30
CA ASN A 15 29.02 -3.26 -4.63
C ASN A 15 28.85 -4.42 -5.61
N PHE A 16 27.62 -4.71 -6.06
CA PHE A 16 27.42 -5.50 -7.28
C PHE A 16 26.13 -5.11 -8.04
N PHE A 17 26.34 -4.72 -9.31
CA PHE A 17 25.43 -4.51 -10.45
C PHE A 17 24.32 -3.43 -10.41
N ILE A 18 24.69 -2.25 -10.93
CA ILE A 18 23.78 -1.44 -11.78
C ILE A 18 23.93 -1.99 -13.20
N SER A 19 22.98 -2.78 -13.66
CA SER A 19 22.72 -2.96 -15.09
C SER A 19 21.25 -2.71 -15.36
N GLU A 20 20.99 -1.82 -16.30
CA GLU A 20 19.68 -1.54 -16.87
C GLU A 20 19.00 -2.86 -17.27
N THR A 21 17.91 -3.23 -16.57
CA THR A 21 16.73 -3.98 -17.04
C THR A 21 16.04 -4.72 -15.87
N GLY A 22 14.80 -4.33 -15.56
CA GLY A 22 13.74 -5.28 -15.22
C GLY A 22 13.72 -6.05 -13.88
N THR A 23 14.59 -5.83 -12.88
CA THR A 23 14.60 -6.67 -11.66
C THR A 23 14.61 -5.91 -10.32
N THR A 24 13.89 -4.80 -10.22
CA THR A 24 13.76 -4.06 -8.93
C THR A 24 13.00 -4.85 -7.85
N TYR A 25 12.02 -5.67 -8.21
CA TYR A 25 11.17 -6.39 -7.24
C TYR A 25 11.91 -7.52 -6.50
N LEU A 26 12.71 -8.32 -7.21
CA LEU A 26 13.51 -9.41 -6.62
C LEU A 26 14.61 -8.88 -5.69
N HIS A 27 15.25 -7.76 -6.03
CA HIS A 27 16.21 -7.09 -5.13
C HIS A 27 15.54 -6.53 -3.86
N ILE A 28 14.30 -6.02 -3.96
CA ILE A 28 13.53 -5.54 -2.81
C ILE A 28 13.18 -6.69 -1.87
N CYS A 29 12.68 -7.82 -2.40
CA CYS A 29 12.39 -9.00 -1.58
C CYS A 29 13.66 -9.54 -0.91
N TYR A 30 14.80 -9.52 -1.59
CA TYR A 30 16.07 -10.02 -1.04
C TYR A 30 16.63 -9.12 0.06
N ILE A 31 16.58 -7.79 -0.08
CA ILE A 31 17.00 -6.85 0.97
C ILE A 31 16.07 -6.94 2.18
N ILE A 32 14.75 -6.98 1.96
CA ILE A 32 13.77 -7.16 3.05
C ILE A 32 13.98 -8.51 3.75
N PHE A 33 14.25 -9.58 3.00
CA PHE A 33 14.55 -10.90 3.54
C PHE A 33 15.83 -10.89 4.38
N ILE A 34 16.91 -10.28 3.90
CA ILE A 34 18.17 -10.15 4.66
C ILE A 34 17.95 -9.32 5.94
N LEU A 35 17.21 -8.21 5.87
CA LEU A 35 16.94 -7.37 7.04
C LEU A 35 16.05 -8.08 8.07
N LYS A 36 15.02 -8.82 7.63
CA LYS A 36 14.21 -9.69 8.51
C LYS A 36 15.05 -10.81 9.13
N TYR A 37 15.93 -11.44 8.35
CA TYR A 37 16.84 -12.48 8.81
C TYR A 37 17.83 -11.95 9.86
N LEU A 38 18.37 -10.74 9.66
CA LEU A 38 19.23 -10.06 10.64
C LEU A 38 18.48 -9.69 11.92
N LYS A 39 17.22 -9.26 11.84
CA LYS A 39 16.37 -8.99 13.02
C LYS A 39 16.12 -10.25 13.85
N LEU A 40 15.89 -11.39 13.21
CA LEU A 40 15.75 -12.69 13.86
C LEU A 40 17.05 -13.13 14.55
N ASN A 41 18.21 -12.99 13.89
CA ASN A 41 19.50 -13.45 14.45
C ASN A 41 20.11 -12.52 15.52
N MET A 42 19.71 -11.26 15.58
CA MET A 42 20.12 -10.37 16.69
C MET A 42 19.40 -10.70 18.01
N SER A 43 18.30 -11.47 17.97
CA SER A 43 17.56 -11.90 19.16
C SER A 43 18.21 -13.07 19.92
N THR A 44 19.23 -13.72 19.35
CA THR A 44 19.80 -14.99 19.87
C THR A 44 21.12 -14.84 20.66
N LEU A 45 21.54 -13.63 21.03
CA LEU A 45 22.71 -13.40 21.88
C LEU A 45 22.31 -12.76 23.22
N THR A 46 21.57 -13.50 24.04
CA THR A 46 21.29 -13.10 25.43
C THR A 46 22.30 -13.74 26.38
N THR A 47 23.40 -13.03 26.63
CA THR A 47 24.16 -13.24 27.86
C THR A 47 23.31 -12.75 29.03
N THR A 48 23.05 -13.65 29.98
CA THR A 48 22.21 -13.45 31.17
C THR A 48 22.67 -12.26 32.02
N ILE A 49 22.02 -11.12 31.81
CA ILE A 49 22.06 -9.94 32.69
C ILE A 49 20.70 -9.89 33.40
N SER A 50 20.70 -9.68 34.72
CA SER A 50 19.47 -9.51 35.50
C SER A 50 18.63 -8.35 34.94
N ASN A 51 17.31 -8.50 34.87
CA ASN A 51 16.41 -7.46 34.38
C ASN A 51 16.50 -6.21 35.28
N VAL A 52 16.27 -5.02 34.73
CA VAL A 52 16.29 -3.76 35.50
C VAL A 52 15.32 -3.77 36.66
N GLU A 53 14.15 -4.41 36.54
CA GLU A 53 13.20 -4.53 37.65
C GLU A 53 13.74 -5.40 38.80
N ASP A 54 14.52 -6.44 38.49
CA ASP A 54 15.20 -7.23 39.52
C ASP A 54 16.25 -6.38 40.23
N VAL A 55 17.07 -5.65 39.44
CA VAL A 55 18.11 -4.77 39.98
C VAL A 55 17.50 -3.69 40.83
N LYS A 56 16.36 -3.12 40.44
CA LYS A 56 15.63 -2.09 41.20
C LYS A 56 15.23 -2.58 42.61
N GLY A 57 14.92 -3.87 42.74
CA GLY A 57 14.61 -4.51 44.03
C GLY A 57 15.82 -4.89 44.88
N TYR A 58 17.05 -4.58 44.45
CA TYR A 58 18.25 -4.92 45.21
C TYR A 58 18.48 -3.93 46.35
N ASN A 59 18.71 -4.43 47.55
CA ASN A 59 19.34 -3.64 48.60
C ASN A 59 20.82 -3.36 48.24
N THR A 60 21.45 -2.43 48.97
CA THR A 60 22.84 -2.00 48.71
C THR A 60 23.82 -3.16 48.56
N GLU A 61 23.76 -4.21 49.38
CA GLU A 61 24.70 -5.32 49.27
C GLU A 61 24.45 -6.24 48.08
N ARG A 62 23.18 -6.50 47.77
CA ARG A 62 22.83 -7.26 46.58
C ARG A 62 23.21 -6.50 45.31
N LEU A 63 23.07 -5.17 45.32
CA LEU A 63 23.56 -4.30 44.26
C LEU A 63 25.09 -4.38 44.13
N ILE A 64 25.84 -4.28 45.24
CA ILE A 64 27.31 -4.39 45.21
C ILE A 64 27.77 -5.72 44.63
N ASN A 65 27.18 -6.84 45.04
CA ASN A 65 27.50 -8.16 44.49
C ASN A 65 27.22 -8.23 42.98
N PHE A 66 26.10 -7.65 42.55
CA PHE A 66 25.79 -7.54 41.13
C PHE A 66 26.83 -6.70 40.37
N LEU A 67 27.20 -5.53 40.88
CA LEU A 67 28.19 -4.64 40.27
C LEU A 67 29.58 -5.28 40.21
N GLN A 68 30.00 -6.00 41.25
CA GLN A 68 31.24 -6.79 41.26
C GLN A 68 31.29 -7.80 40.11
N SER A 69 30.17 -8.45 39.81
CA SER A 69 30.10 -9.43 38.73
C SER A 69 30.10 -8.83 37.32
N LYS A 70 29.74 -7.55 37.17
CA LYS A 70 29.54 -6.88 35.87
C LYS A 70 30.60 -5.85 35.51
N ILE A 71 31.24 -5.22 36.49
CA ILE A 71 32.20 -4.13 36.26
C ILE A 71 33.57 -4.50 36.82
N SER A 72 34.54 -4.70 35.92
CA SER A 72 35.93 -4.91 36.32
C SER A 72 36.57 -3.62 36.86
N ASN A 73 37.49 -3.77 37.82
CA ASN A 73 38.27 -2.71 38.47
C ASN A 73 37.50 -1.81 39.45
N LEU A 74 36.43 -2.32 40.05
CA LEU A 74 35.87 -1.78 41.29
C LEU A 74 36.57 -2.42 42.50
N ASN A 75 36.83 -1.63 43.53
CA ASN A 75 37.48 -2.09 44.76
C ASN A 75 36.62 -1.77 46.00
N GLU A 76 37.04 -2.24 47.17
CA GLU A 76 36.28 -2.06 48.40
C GLU A 76 36.04 -0.59 48.78
N LYS A 77 36.96 0.32 48.43
CA LYS A 77 36.75 1.77 48.67
C LYS A 77 35.60 2.31 47.83
N ASP A 78 35.46 1.84 46.59
CA ASP A 78 34.34 2.20 45.72
C ASP A 78 33.01 1.72 46.30
N PHE A 79 32.96 0.48 46.81
CA PHE A 79 31.76 -0.08 47.42
C PHE A 79 31.41 0.58 48.76
N MET A 80 32.40 0.98 49.56
CA MET A 80 32.18 1.77 50.76
C MET A 80 31.54 3.13 50.46
N ILE A 81 31.85 3.76 49.32
CA ILE A 81 31.17 5.00 48.89
C ILE A 81 29.68 4.72 48.66
N LEU A 82 29.33 3.64 47.94
CA LEU A 82 27.93 3.28 47.70
C LEU A 82 27.19 2.94 49.00
N ARG A 83 27.83 2.22 49.94
CA ARG A 83 27.28 1.94 51.27
C ARG A 83 27.04 3.19 52.09
N ASN A 84 28.05 4.05 52.19
CA ASN A 84 27.97 5.27 52.99
C ASN A 84 26.91 6.24 52.47
N GLN A 85 26.59 6.18 51.18
CA GLN A 85 25.54 6.98 50.54
C GLN A 85 24.20 6.23 50.45
N ASN A 86 24.08 5.04 51.04
CA ASN A 86 22.88 4.18 51.01
C ASN A 86 22.32 3.98 49.59
N ILE A 87 23.20 3.74 48.61
CA ILE A 87 22.77 3.48 47.24
C ILE A 87 22.28 2.05 47.14
N ASP A 88 20.97 1.90 46.94
CA ASP A 88 20.32 0.65 46.60
C ASP A 88 20.03 0.60 45.09
N GLY A 89 19.45 -0.51 44.66
CA GLY A 89 19.11 -0.76 43.27
C GLY A 89 18.11 0.24 42.70
N GLU A 90 17.17 0.73 43.52
CA GLU A 90 16.19 1.71 43.11
C GLU A 90 16.84 3.04 42.77
N VAL A 91 17.71 3.54 43.65
CA VAL A 91 18.45 4.79 43.38
C VAL A 91 19.41 4.61 42.20
N PHE A 92 20.14 3.49 42.16
CA PHE A 92 21.18 3.25 41.17
C PHE A 92 20.70 3.34 39.72
N VAL A 93 19.55 2.75 39.38
CA VAL A 93 19.05 2.70 37.98
C VAL A 93 18.63 4.08 37.43
N TYR A 94 18.50 5.09 38.29
CA TYR A 94 18.21 6.48 37.89
C TYR A 94 19.44 7.40 37.89
N MET A 95 20.60 6.91 38.32
CA MET A 95 21.82 7.72 38.36
C MET A 95 22.42 7.91 36.97
N THR A 96 22.98 9.08 36.72
CA THR A 96 23.70 9.41 35.48
C THR A 96 25.21 9.35 35.68
N GLN A 97 25.96 9.35 34.58
CA GLN A 97 27.42 9.51 34.62
C GLN A 97 27.85 10.72 35.46
N ASN A 98 27.10 11.82 35.36
CA ASN A 98 27.43 13.07 36.04
C ASN A 98 27.27 12.95 37.55
N ASP A 99 26.24 12.23 38.00
CA ASP A 99 25.95 12.00 39.41
C ASP A 99 27.10 11.23 40.07
N PHE A 100 27.64 10.20 39.40
CA PHE A 100 28.79 9.46 39.91
C PHE A 100 30.09 10.28 39.96
N THR A 101 30.28 11.23 39.03
CA THR A 101 31.51 12.06 39.02
C THR A 101 31.51 13.19 40.05
N LYS A 102 30.34 13.61 40.54
CA LYS A 102 30.20 14.72 41.48
C LYS A 102 30.25 14.25 42.93
N SER A 103 30.51 15.19 43.84
CA SER A 103 30.30 14.97 45.28
C SER A 103 28.83 14.57 45.54
N PRO A 104 28.54 13.58 46.39
CA PRO A 104 29.44 12.93 47.37
C PRO A 104 30.24 11.73 46.84
N PHE A 105 29.98 11.26 45.62
CA PHE A 105 30.53 10.01 45.10
C PHE A 105 31.97 10.13 44.59
N ASN A 106 32.28 11.21 43.88
CA ASN A 106 33.62 11.54 43.39
C ASN A 106 34.32 10.38 42.64
N PHE A 107 33.58 9.55 41.90
CA PHE A 107 34.16 8.48 41.10
C PHE A 107 35.00 9.05 39.95
N SER A 108 36.09 8.37 39.61
CA SER A 108 36.84 8.73 38.40
C SER A 108 35.97 8.57 37.16
N TYR A 109 36.19 9.43 36.17
CA TYR A 109 35.39 9.47 34.93
C TYR A 109 35.22 8.08 34.30
N GLY A 110 36.29 7.27 34.24
CA GLY A 110 36.23 5.93 33.67
C GLY A 110 35.30 4.97 34.42
N LYS A 111 35.24 5.02 35.76
CA LYS A 111 34.31 4.21 36.56
C LYS A 111 32.88 4.70 36.41
N ALA A 112 32.68 6.02 36.50
CA ALA A 112 31.39 6.65 36.27
C ALA A 112 30.81 6.32 34.89
N LYS A 113 31.66 6.31 33.84
CA LYS A 113 31.27 5.93 32.48
C LYS A 113 30.80 4.47 32.40
N LYS A 114 31.48 3.55 33.09
CA LYS A 114 31.08 2.13 33.14
C LYS A 114 29.75 1.94 33.87
N PHE A 115 29.50 2.65 34.97
CA PHE A 115 28.20 2.63 35.65
C PHE A 115 27.10 3.16 34.72
N ALA A 116 27.31 4.29 34.06
CA ALA A 116 26.34 4.86 33.12
C ALA A 116 26.02 3.88 31.97
N ILE A 117 27.02 3.24 31.37
CA ILE A 117 26.80 2.23 30.31
C ILE A 117 25.98 1.05 30.84
N LEU A 118 26.27 0.55 32.04
CA LEU A 118 25.52 -0.56 32.63
C LEU A 118 24.06 -0.15 32.93
N ILE A 119 23.85 1.06 33.44
CA ILE A 119 22.52 1.61 33.70
C ILE A 119 21.75 1.79 32.39
N ASP A 120 22.38 2.32 31.34
CA ASP A 120 21.79 2.42 30.00
C ASP A 120 21.39 1.04 29.47
N MET A 121 22.26 0.03 29.63
CA MET A 121 21.97 -1.35 29.25
C MET A 121 20.80 -1.94 30.06
N LEU A 122 20.74 -1.75 31.37
CA LEU A 122 19.64 -2.22 32.20
C LEU A 122 18.33 -1.52 31.83
N ASN A 123 18.34 -0.19 31.76
CA ASN A 123 17.17 0.60 31.40
C ASN A 123 16.66 0.30 29.97
N SER A 124 17.51 -0.15 29.06
CA SER A 124 17.09 -0.63 27.74
C SER A 124 16.24 -1.92 27.79
N GLN A 125 16.31 -2.67 28.89
CA GLN A 125 15.50 -3.87 29.14
C GLN A 125 14.18 -3.57 29.84
N ARG A 126 13.97 -2.33 30.31
CA ARG A 126 12.76 -1.94 31.03
C ARG A 126 11.54 -2.10 30.13
N LEU A 127 10.51 -2.78 30.65
CA LEU A 127 9.24 -2.83 29.94
C LEU A 127 8.48 -1.51 30.14
N LEU A 128 8.05 -0.94 29.03
CA LEU A 128 7.35 0.33 28.93
C LEU A 128 5.84 0.11 28.99
N THR A 129 5.10 1.10 29.47
CA THR A 129 3.68 1.26 29.15
C THR A 129 3.51 1.53 27.65
N LEU A 130 2.29 1.37 27.13
CA LEU A 130 2.00 1.73 25.74
C LEU A 130 2.30 3.21 25.46
N GLU A 131 1.93 4.11 26.39
CA GLU A 131 2.22 5.55 26.31
C GLU A 131 3.74 5.81 26.20
N GLU A 132 4.55 5.18 27.05
CA GLU A 132 6.01 5.31 27.03
C GLU A 132 6.63 4.74 25.74
N ALA A 133 6.11 3.62 25.23
CA ALA A 133 6.56 3.03 23.98
C ALA A 133 6.23 3.91 22.77
N LEU A 134 5.01 4.44 22.71
CA LEU A 134 4.57 5.38 21.66
C LEU A 134 5.28 6.74 21.74
N SER A 135 5.84 7.08 22.91
CA SER A 135 6.66 8.29 23.09
C SER A 135 8.10 8.15 22.56
N CYS A 136 8.47 6.99 22.01
CA CYS A 136 9.78 6.81 21.37
C CYS A 136 9.84 7.50 20.00
N ILE A 137 10.96 8.17 19.72
CA ILE A 137 11.19 8.93 18.48
C ILE A 137 12.03 8.09 17.50
N PRO A 138 11.52 7.83 16.28
CA PRO A 138 12.30 7.17 15.24
C PRO A 138 13.45 8.06 14.71
N PRO A 139 14.55 7.48 14.21
CA PRO A 139 15.68 8.24 13.69
C PRO A 139 15.33 8.92 12.35
N SER A 140 15.78 10.16 12.16
CA SER A 140 15.61 10.88 10.89
C SER A 140 16.44 10.26 9.76
N ALA A 141 16.04 10.52 8.52
CA ALA A 141 16.74 10.02 7.34
C ALA A 141 16.90 11.10 6.26
N SER A 142 18.04 11.10 5.56
CA SER A 142 18.28 11.98 4.41
C SER A 142 17.97 11.26 3.10
N ILE A 143 17.05 11.81 2.30
CA ILE A 143 16.65 11.23 1.00
C ILE A 143 17.15 12.12 -0.14
N LYS A 144 17.98 11.56 -1.03
CA LYS A 144 18.48 12.27 -2.22
C LYS A 144 17.47 12.18 -3.38
N LYS A 145 17.42 13.25 -4.18
CA LYS A 145 16.54 13.38 -5.35
C LYS A 145 16.95 12.45 -6.48
N LEU A 146 15.97 11.76 -7.07
CA LEU A 146 16.14 11.07 -8.34
C LEU A 146 15.73 12.01 -9.49
N THR A 147 16.58 12.16 -10.51
CA THR A 147 16.31 12.99 -11.68
C THR A 147 15.31 12.32 -12.62
N LYS A 148 14.01 12.47 -12.32
CA LYS A 148 12.86 12.58 -13.23
C LYS A 148 11.58 12.34 -12.44
N SER A 149 10.60 13.23 -12.58
CA SER A 149 9.21 13.01 -12.19
C SER A 149 8.33 13.50 -13.32
N ILE A 150 7.46 12.64 -13.82
CA ILE A 150 6.43 12.99 -14.81
C ILE A 150 5.14 13.14 -14.02
N SER A 151 4.46 14.27 -14.18
CA SER A 151 3.13 14.50 -13.64
C SER A 151 2.08 14.20 -14.70
N ASN A 152 1.01 13.51 -14.31
CA ASN A 152 -0.22 13.41 -15.09
C ASN A 152 -1.44 13.78 -14.23
N SER A 153 -2.46 14.35 -14.89
CA SER A 153 -3.64 14.96 -14.31
C SER A 153 -4.85 14.03 -14.35
N GLY A 154 -5.37 13.62 -13.18
CA GLY A 154 -6.74 13.11 -13.04
C GLY A 154 -7.75 14.23 -12.71
N ASN A 155 -9.00 13.91 -12.30
CA ASN A 155 -10.07 14.89 -11.97
C ASN A 155 -10.63 14.86 -10.53
N HIS A 156 -10.32 13.91 -9.65
CA HIS A 156 -10.68 14.06 -8.21
C HIS A 156 -9.92 15.21 -7.57
N VAL A 157 -10.62 16.27 -7.22
CA VAL A 157 -10.04 17.38 -6.48
C VAL A 157 -10.96 17.61 -5.30
N PRO A 158 -10.43 17.75 -4.07
CA PRO A 158 -11.27 18.16 -2.97
C PRO A 158 -11.88 19.52 -3.30
N ASP A 159 -13.19 19.68 -3.09
CA ASP A 159 -13.91 20.94 -3.38
C ASP A 159 -13.28 22.07 -2.55
N ASN A 160 -12.95 21.77 -1.29
CA ASN A 160 -12.26 22.68 -0.39
C ASN A 160 -11.26 21.90 0.47
N VAL A 161 -10.12 22.56 0.74
CA VAL A 161 -9.08 22.06 1.67
C VAL A 161 -8.98 23.01 2.85
N PHE A 162 -9.15 22.46 4.06
CA PHE A 162 -9.16 23.16 5.33
C PHE A 162 -8.02 22.67 6.24
N LEU A 163 -7.66 23.50 7.23
CA LEU A 163 -6.76 23.09 8.31
C LEU A 163 -7.55 22.30 9.35
N TRP A 164 -6.96 21.22 9.86
CA TRP A 164 -7.43 20.47 11.01
C TRP A 164 -6.62 20.88 12.25
N ASP A 165 -7.06 21.96 12.89
CA ASP A 165 -6.28 22.73 13.88
C ASP A 165 -6.41 22.22 15.33
N ASP A 166 -7.29 21.26 15.58
CA ASP A 166 -7.48 20.61 16.88
C ASP A 166 -6.89 19.19 16.94
N PHE A 167 -6.57 18.56 15.80
CA PHE A 167 -6.06 17.18 15.76
C PHE A 167 -4.86 16.96 16.69
N LEU A 168 -3.76 17.71 16.52
CA LEU A 168 -2.55 17.53 17.35
C LEU A 168 -2.79 17.90 18.82
N LYS A 169 -3.73 18.82 19.11
CA LYS A 169 -4.12 19.15 20.49
C LYS A 169 -4.83 17.96 21.14
N ASN A 170 -5.73 17.31 20.41
CA ASN A 170 -6.45 16.13 20.87
C ASN A 170 -5.50 14.93 21.08
N VAL A 171 -4.52 14.73 20.21
CA VAL A 171 -3.47 13.70 20.40
C VAL A 171 -2.68 13.95 21.68
N ARG A 172 -2.33 15.21 21.99
CA ARG A 172 -1.54 15.56 23.19
C ARG A 172 -2.24 15.19 24.50
N ILE A 173 -3.54 15.44 24.59
CA ILE A 173 -4.33 15.22 25.80
C ILE A 173 -4.82 13.78 25.96
N TYR A 174 -4.68 12.95 24.93
CA TYR A 174 -5.09 11.55 24.99
C TYR A 174 -4.02 10.70 25.68
N GLU A 175 -4.43 9.83 26.59
CA GLU A 175 -3.55 8.93 27.35
C GLU A 175 -3.89 7.47 27.08
N PHE A 176 -2.88 6.68 26.69
CA PHE A 176 -3.03 5.25 26.48
C PHE A 176 -2.85 4.49 27.80
N THR A 177 -3.94 3.93 28.33
CA THR A 177 -3.98 3.27 29.66
C THR A 177 -3.90 1.75 29.62
N ASP A 178 -3.25 1.20 28.58
CA ASP A 178 -3.09 -0.26 28.43
C ASP A 178 -2.32 -0.87 29.61
N LYS A 179 -2.80 -2.02 30.10
CA LYS A 179 -2.16 -2.80 31.17
C LYS A 179 -0.96 -3.58 30.66
N LYS A 180 -0.91 -3.90 29.37
CA LYS A 180 0.20 -4.63 28.75
C LYS A 180 1.48 -3.80 28.80
N ARG A 181 2.60 -4.49 28.95
CA ARG A 181 3.94 -3.91 29.00
C ARG A 181 4.72 -4.31 27.75
N TYR A 182 5.50 -3.37 27.20
CA TYR A 182 6.12 -3.45 25.89
C TYR A 182 7.63 -3.32 26.00
N GLN A 183 8.38 -4.00 25.13
CA GLN A 183 9.79 -3.69 24.98
C GLN A 183 9.96 -2.31 24.33
N ARG A 184 11.09 -1.66 24.58
CA ARG A 184 11.41 -0.40 23.91
C ARG A 184 11.50 -0.63 22.39
N PRO A 185 10.77 0.14 21.57
CA PRO A 185 10.84 0.04 20.12
C PRO A 185 12.27 0.10 19.60
N GLN A 186 12.59 -0.81 18.67
CA GLN A 186 13.88 -0.86 17.99
C GLN A 186 13.74 -0.22 16.60
N PHE A 187 14.63 0.72 16.29
CA PHE A 187 14.62 1.44 15.02
C PHE A 187 15.86 1.14 14.17
N PHE A 188 15.64 1.10 12.85
CA PHE A 188 16.70 0.95 11.87
C PHE A 188 17.31 2.31 11.51
N HIS A 189 18.64 2.38 11.54
CA HIS A 189 19.40 3.59 11.27
C HIS A 189 19.82 3.68 9.80
N PHE A 190 18.92 4.15 8.95
CA PHE A 190 19.22 4.41 7.54
C PHE A 190 19.94 5.76 7.39
N ARG A 191 21.26 5.75 7.14
CA ARG A 191 22.07 6.99 7.03
C ARG A 191 21.69 7.86 5.84
N SER A 192 21.25 7.25 4.73
CA SER A 192 20.78 7.95 3.53
C SER A 192 20.04 7.00 2.59
N GLY A 193 19.03 7.51 1.89
CA GLY A 193 18.32 6.81 0.82
C GLY A 193 18.27 7.61 -0.47
N VAL A 194 17.80 6.98 -1.55
CA VAL A 194 17.58 7.64 -2.84
C VAL A 194 16.15 7.38 -3.31
N GLY A 195 15.44 8.47 -3.62
CA GLY A 195 14.09 8.43 -4.17
C GLY A 195 13.01 7.86 -3.24
N GLU A 196 11.81 7.75 -3.78
CA GLU A 196 10.56 7.40 -3.07
C GLU A 196 10.60 5.98 -2.47
N ILE A 197 11.18 5.00 -3.18
CA ILE A 197 11.29 3.61 -2.73
C ILE A 197 12.07 3.51 -1.41
N SER A 198 13.16 4.28 -1.28
CA SER A 198 13.94 4.30 -0.04
C SER A 198 13.11 4.88 1.11
N THR A 199 12.40 5.99 0.87
CA THR A 199 11.51 6.59 1.88
C THR A 199 10.45 5.60 2.35
N GLN A 200 9.83 4.87 1.42
CA GLN A 200 8.83 3.85 1.74
C GLN A 200 9.43 2.73 2.59
N ALA A 201 10.62 2.21 2.26
CA ALA A 201 11.26 1.16 3.03
C ALA A 201 11.57 1.61 4.46
N ILE A 202 12.08 2.83 4.64
CA ILE A 202 12.38 3.39 5.96
C ILE A 202 11.09 3.54 6.78
N PHE A 203 10.03 4.05 6.16
CA PHE A 203 8.71 4.18 6.78
C PHE A 203 8.15 2.81 7.23
N GLU A 204 8.28 1.78 6.39
CA GLU A 204 7.85 0.42 6.70
C GLU A 204 8.52 -0.12 7.98
N PHE A 205 9.84 0.00 8.11
CA PHE A 205 10.56 -0.53 9.26
C PHE A 205 10.40 0.31 10.53
N ASN A 206 10.46 1.63 10.41
CA ASN A 206 10.53 2.51 11.59
C ASN A 206 9.16 2.99 12.09
N ILE A 207 8.11 2.87 11.26
CA ILE A 207 6.73 3.24 11.63
C ILE A 207 5.83 2.02 11.57
N CYS A 208 5.67 1.36 10.41
CA CYS A 208 4.68 0.28 10.26
C CYS A 208 4.99 -0.94 11.14
N GLU A 209 6.22 -1.48 11.10
CA GLU A 209 6.57 -2.65 11.90
C GLU A 209 6.47 -2.37 13.41
N VAL A 210 6.90 -1.19 13.84
CA VAL A 210 6.82 -0.77 15.24
C VAL A 210 5.36 -0.67 15.69
N LEU A 211 4.50 -0.03 14.90
CA LEU A 211 3.08 0.08 15.22
C LEU A 211 2.37 -1.28 15.20
N ASN A 212 2.71 -2.18 14.28
CA ASN A 212 2.16 -3.54 14.25
C ASN A 212 2.55 -4.36 15.49
N GLU A 213 3.73 -4.13 16.06
CA GLU A 213 4.17 -4.79 17.30
C GLU A 213 3.43 -4.23 18.52
N LEU A 214 3.29 -2.91 18.58
CA LEU A 214 2.62 -2.21 19.68
C LEU A 214 1.09 -2.38 19.65
N LEU A 215 0.50 -2.50 18.46
CA LEU A 215 -0.95 -2.49 18.22
C LEU A 215 -1.36 -3.71 17.36
N PRO A 216 -1.39 -4.94 17.92
CA PRO A 216 -1.50 -6.18 17.16
C PRO A 216 -2.84 -6.40 16.44
N ASP A 217 -3.90 -5.68 16.84
CA ASP A 217 -5.21 -5.73 16.16
C ASP A 217 -5.22 -4.94 14.85
N TYR A 218 -4.15 -4.17 14.60
CA TYR A 218 -4.00 -3.31 13.44
C TYR A 218 -2.84 -3.79 12.57
N GLN A 219 -2.98 -3.61 11.26
CA GLN A 219 -1.98 -4.00 10.28
C GLN A 219 -1.68 -2.83 9.34
N PHE A 220 -0.57 -2.15 9.61
CA PHE A 220 0.09 -1.21 8.71
C PHE A 220 0.98 -2.00 7.75
N SER A 221 0.66 -2.01 6.46
CA SER A 221 1.39 -2.82 5.48
C SER A 221 1.18 -2.35 4.04
N ARG A 222 1.88 -2.96 3.09
CA ARG A 222 1.67 -2.77 1.64
C ARG A 222 0.48 -3.58 1.09
N LYS A 223 -0.43 -4.00 1.96
CA LYS A 223 -1.57 -4.84 1.55
C LYS A 223 -2.49 -4.03 0.63
N ASN A 224 -2.72 -4.55 -0.57
CA ASN A 224 -3.64 -3.93 -1.52
C ASN A 224 -5.08 -3.99 -1.03
N THR A 225 -5.88 -3.01 -1.48
CA THR A 225 -7.32 -3.05 -1.35
C THR A 225 -7.96 -3.67 -2.60
N LYS A 226 -9.20 -4.15 -2.45
CA LYS A 226 -10.00 -4.72 -3.54
C LYS A 226 -10.55 -3.69 -4.53
N ASN A 227 -10.25 -2.40 -4.31
CA ASN A 227 -10.71 -1.31 -5.16
C ASN A 227 -9.56 -0.83 -6.08
N PRO A 228 -9.87 -0.09 -7.16
CA PRO A 228 -8.85 0.50 -8.02
C PRO A 228 -7.95 1.50 -7.28
N GLY A 229 -6.74 1.68 -7.81
CA GLY A 229 -5.69 2.49 -7.17
C GLY A 229 -4.78 1.66 -6.26
N ASP A 230 -3.55 2.14 -6.12
CA ASP A 230 -2.48 1.41 -5.42
C ASP A 230 -1.80 2.31 -4.38
N PRO A 231 -2.41 2.58 -3.20
CA PRO A 231 -1.75 3.32 -2.11
C PRO A 231 -0.43 2.66 -1.69
N ASP A 232 0.57 3.45 -1.26
CA ASP A 232 1.86 2.89 -0.85
C ASP A 232 1.75 1.95 0.35
N PHE A 233 0.95 2.36 1.35
CA PHE A 233 0.60 1.54 2.50
C PHE A 233 -0.89 1.71 2.83
N THR A 234 -1.40 0.77 3.60
CA THR A 234 -2.76 0.75 4.13
C THR A 234 -2.73 0.32 5.58
N CYS A 235 -3.69 0.82 6.37
CA CYS A 235 -3.95 0.33 7.71
C CYS A 235 -5.24 -0.50 7.69
N PHE A 236 -5.16 -1.76 8.12
CA PHE A 236 -6.31 -2.63 8.31
C PHE A 236 -6.60 -2.87 9.80
N PHE A 237 -7.87 -3.00 10.17
CA PHE A 237 -8.31 -3.54 11.45
C PHE A 237 -8.69 -5.02 11.28
N VAL A 238 -8.17 -5.88 12.17
CA VAL A 238 -8.40 -7.34 12.20
C VAL A 238 -8.23 -7.97 10.81
N GLN A 239 -7.26 -7.45 10.05
CA GLN A 239 -6.89 -7.89 8.68
C GLN A 239 -8.00 -7.78 7.60
N SER A 240 -9.22 -7.37 7.92
CA SER A 240 -10.35 -7.35 6.96
C SER A 240 -10.82 -5.95 6.59
N THR A 241 -10.79 -5.02 7.54
CA THR A 241 -11.42 -3.70 7.37
C THR A 241 -10.35 -2.65 7.09
N VAL A 242 -10.37 -2.05 5.90
CA VAL A 242 -9.50 -0.91 5.57
C VAL A 242 -9.91 0.28 6.43
N LEU A 243 -8.98 0.84 7.20
CA LEU A 243 -9.21 2.06 7.97
C LEU A 243 -8.84 3.30 7.16
N PHE A 244 -7.65 3.29 6.56
CA PHE A 244 -7.17 4.40 5.73
C PHE A 244 -5.97 4.03 4.84
N PRO A 245 -5.84 4.68 3.68
CA PRO A 245 -4.62 4.65 2.87
C PRO A 245 -3.54 5.59 3.44
N ILE A 246 -2.29 5.26 3.15
CA ILE A 246 -1.11 6.06 3.46
C ILE A 246 -0.29 6.21 2.17
N GLU A 247 0.00 7.45 1.77
CA GLU A 247 0.85 7.73 0.62
C GLU A 247 2.17 8.37 1.09
N ILE A 248 3.28 7.90 0.52
CA ILE A 248 4.62 8.35 0.86
C ILE A 248 5.18 9.12 -0.32
N LYS A 249 5.62 10.36 -0.08
CA LYS A 249 6.30 11.17 -1.08
C LYS A 249 7.69 11.55 -0.63
N PRO A 250 8.66 11.70 -1.54
CA PRO A 250 9.97 12.18 -1.15
C PRO A 250 9.89 13.65 -0.71
N GLU A 251 10.72 14.02 0.26
CA GLU A 251 10.68 15.34 0.91
C GLU A 251 10.82 16.51 -0.07
N TYR A 252 11.66 16.36 -1.09
CA TYR A 252 11.86 17.39 -2.13
C TYR A 252 10.62 17.68 -2.99
N LEU A 253 9.59 16.80 -2.97
CA LEU A 253 8.33 17.03 -3.70
C LEU A 253 7.36 17.87 -2.86
N LEU A 254 7.53 17.87 -1.54
CA LEU A 254 6.66 18.52 -0.56
C LEU A 254 7.50 19.46 0.33
N GLU A 255 8.25 20.37 -0.28
CA GLU A 255 8.96 21.44 0.43
C GLU A 255 7.96 22.52 0.91
N VAL A 256 7.09 22.14 1.86
CA VAL A 256 6.04 23.02 2.39
C VAL A 256 6.65 24.26 3.10
N GLY A 257 7.87 24.11 3.62
CA GLY A 257 8.60 25.18 4.30
C GLY A 257 7.85 25.64 5.55
N LYS A 258 7.62 26.95 5.67
CA LYS A 258 6.88 27.54 6.81
C LYS A 258 5.36 27.58 6.62
N LEU A 259 4.85 27.14 5.47
CA LEU A 259 3.41 27.16 5.18
C LEU A 259 2.73 25.93 5.77
N GLN A 260 1.41 26.01 5.98
CA GLN A 260 0.60 24.83 6.22
C GLN A 260 0.29 24.13 4.89
N LEU A 261 0.20 22.80 4.88
CA LEU A 261 -0.03 22.04 3.64
C LEU A 261 -1.36 22.42 2.97
N SER A 262 -2.39 22.78 3.75
CA SER A 262 -3.68 23.30 3.27
C SER A 262 -3.55 24.63 2.51
N GLU A 263 -2.61 25.50 2.89
CA GLU A 263 -2.29 26.72 2.14
C GLU A 263 -1.38 26.44 0.94
N PHE A 264 -0.41 25.55 1.12
CA PHE A 264 0.51 25.13 0.08
C PHE A 264 -0.23 24.53 -1.12
N TYR A 265 -1.27 23.73 -0.85
CA TYR A 265 -2.23 23.23 -1.85
C TYR A 265 -2.82 24.33 -2.74
N LYS A 266 -3.24 25.45 -2.14
CA LYS A 266 -3.83 26.58 -2.88
C LYS A 266 -2.81 27.25 -3.80
N LYS A 267 -1.51 27.21 -3.44
CA LYS A 267 -0.44 27.96 -4.11
C LYS A 267 0.37 27.14 -5.13
N LYS A 268 0.50 25.82 -4.96
CA LYS A 268 1.44 24.98 -5.74
C LYS A 268 0.75 23.84 -6.49
N ALA A 269 1.12 23.62 -7.75
CA ALA A 269 0.51 22.58 -8.58
C ALA A 269 0.94 21.17 -8.12
N GLU A 270 2.17 21.04 -7.65
CA GLU A 270 2.77 19.82 -7.13
C GLU A 270 1.98 19.31 -5.90
N ALA A 271 1.66 20.23 -4.98
CA ALA A 271 0.83 19.95 -3.81
C ALA A 271 -0.58 19.47 -4.21
N ARG A 272 -1.17 20.09 -5.25
CA ARG A 272 -2.48 19.66 -5.76
C ARG A 272 -2.45 18.25 -6.32
N ILE A 273 -1.38 17.88 -7.03
CA ILE A 273 -1.22 16.52 -7.59
C ILE A 273 -1.11 15.49 -6.47
N VAL A 274 -0.28 15.75 -5.46
CA VAL A 274 -0.07 14.82 -4.34
C VAL A 274 -1.34 14.66 -3.50
N ILE A 275 -1.99 15.76 -3.12
CA ILE A 275 -3.22 15.73 -2.31
C ILE A 275 -4.35 15.05 -3.07
N LYS A 276 -4.45 15.32 -4.37
CA LYS A 276 -5.41 14.63 -5.26
C LYS A 276 -5.23 13.13 -5.24
N GLN A 277 -4.00 12.64 -5.30
CA GLN A 277 -3.72 11.22 -5.35
C GLN A 277 -4.23 10.51 -4.08
N ILE A 278 -3.79 10.95 -2.89
CA ILE A 278 -4.24 10.36 -1.62
C ILE A 278 -5.75 10.54 -1.41
N PHE A 279 -6.31 11.69 -1.80
CA PHE A 279 -7.74 11.95 -1.70
C PHE A 279 -8.56 11.00 -2.58
N SER A 280 -8.07 10.67 -3.79
CA SER A 280 -8.71 9.69 -4.66
C SER A 280 -8.74 8.33 -3.99
N TYR A 281 -7.61 7.88 -3.42
CA TYR A 281 -7.57 6.63 -2.67
C TYR A 281 -8.52 6.61 -1.45
N MET A 282 -8.69 7.75 -0.77
CA MET A 282 -9.65 7.87 0.33
C MET A 282 -11.10 7.73 -0.15
N ILE A 283 -11.46 8.33 -1.29
CA ILE A 283 -12.80 8.20 -1.88
C ILE A 283 -13.05 6.75 -2.30
N GLU A 284 -12.12 6.17 -3.07
CA GLU A 284 -12.26 4.84 -3.65
C GLU A 284 -12.35 3.73 -2.62
N ASN A 285 -11.66 3.88 -1.49
CA ASN A 285 -11.73 2.93 -0.39
C ASN A 285 -12.80 3.30 0.65
N GLU A 286 -13.63 4.29 0.35
CA GLU A 286 -14.69 4.81 1.22
C GLU A 286 -14.17 5.28 2.60
N CYS A 287 -12.87 5.59 2.71
CA CYS A 287 -12.22 5.98 3.96
C CYS A 287 -12.56 7.42 4.34
N GLN A 288 -12.80 7.66 5.63
CA GLN A 288 -12.89 9.01 6.18
C GLN A 288 -11.53 9.60 6.51
N TYR A 289 -10.51 8.76 6.69
CA TYR A 289 -9.19 9.19 7.09
C TYR A 289 -8.12 8.77 6.09
N GLY A 290 -6.98 9.45 6.13
CA GLY A 290 -5.82 9.20 5.27
C GLY A 290 -4.55 9.78 5.89
N VAL A 291 -3.39 9.31 5.43
CA VAL A 291 -2.10 9.88 5.85
C VAL A 291 -1.22 10.17 4.65
N LEU A 292 -0.57 11.32 4.66
CA LEU A 292 0.48 11.69 3.72
C LEU A 292 1.77 11.87 4.51
N SER A 293 2.89 11.31 4.04
CA SER A 293 4.16 11.42 4.74
C SER A 293 5.35 11.54 3.80
N THR A 294 6.39 12.25 4.27
CA THR A 294 7.74 12.23 3.69
C THR A 294 8.74 11.45 4.53
N TYR A 295 8.24 10.58 5.42
CA TYR A 295 8.94 10.00 6.57
C TYR A 295 9.37 11.01 7.64
N ASN A 296 10.00 12.12 7.27
CA ASN A 296 10.39 13.15 8.24
C ASN A 296 9.24 14.09 8.62
N MET A 297 8.25 14.23 7.73
CA MET A 297 7.03 15.01 7.99
C MET A 297 5.79 14.15 7.78
N HIS A 298 4.75 14.41 8.56
CA HIS A 298 3.49 13.70 8.52
C HIS A 298 2.31 14.67 8.52
N TRP A 299 1.32 14.38 7.69
CA TRP A 299 0.04 15.06 7.63
C TRP A 299 -1.08 14.05 7.74
N PHE A 300 -2.03 14.32 8.63
CA PHE A 300 -3.20 13.49 8.86
C PHE A 300 -4.40 14.14 8.19
N LEU A 301 -5.18 13.32 7.47
CA LEU A 301 -6.26 13.78 6.62
C LEU A 301 -7.59 13.27 7.15
N TYR A 302 -8.60 14.13 7.08
CA TYR A 302 -9.98 13.81 7.45
C TYR A 302 -10.98 14.30 6.40
N ARG A 303 -11.92 13.41 6.08
CA ARG A 303 -13.01 13.57 5.13
C ARG A 303 -14.32 13.23 5.87
N PRO A 304 -15.14 14.24 6.20
CA PRO A 304 -16.40 14.04 6.90
C PRO A 304 -17.38 13.21 6.07
N SER A 305 -18.09 12.33 6.74
CA SER A 305 -19.15 11.51 6.15
C SER A 305 -20.31 12.34 5.60
N ASN A 306 -20.63 13.46 6.25
CA ASN A 306 -21.71 14.37 5.83
C ASN A 306 -21.33 15.29 4.66
N ASN A 307 -20.04 15.51 4.42
CA ASN A 307 -19.55 16.27 3.28
C ASN A 307 -18.26 15.65 2.72
N PRO A 308 -18.40 14.52 2.00
CA PRO A 308 -17.27 13.69 1.58
C PRO A 308 -16.36 14.35 0.52
N LYS A 309 -16.71 15.53 0.01
CA LYS A 309 -15.89 16.26 -0.98
C LYS A 309 -14.91 17.26 -0.36
N ASN A 310 -15.10 17.59 0.91
CA ASN A 310 -14.20 18.47 1.64
C ASN A 310 -13.10 17.65 2.32
N LEU A 311 -11.92 18.27 2.47
CA LEU A 311 -10.74 17.64 3.05
C LEU A 311 -10.13 18.54 4.12
N TRP A 312 -9.88 17.97 5.29
CA TRP A 312 -9.17 18.60 6.40
C TRP A 312 -7.79 17.97 6.49
N ILE A 313 -6.77 18.80 6.65
CA ILE A 313 -5.38 18.36 6.76
C ILE A 313 -4.80 18.95 8.04
N SER A 314 -4.19 18.11 8.88
CA SER A 314 -3.53 18.55 10.12
C SER A 314 -2.40 19.54 9.86
N GLU A 315 -1.98 20.23 10.92
CA GLU A 315 -0.66 20.85 10.96
C GLU A 315 0.43 19.81 10.67
N THR A 316 1.56 20.28 10.14
CA THR A 316 2.74 19.43 9.90
C THR A 316 3.25 18.86 11.22
N LEU A 317 3.30 17.53 11.33
CA LEU A 317 3.95 16.84 12.43
C LEU A 317 5.34 16.37 11.99
N GLU A 318 6.38 16.97 12.56
CA GLU A 318 7.77 16.57 12.33
C GLU A 318 8.10 15.27 13.08
N LEU A 319 8.93 14.42 12.49
CA LEU A 319 9.35 13.13 13.06
C LEU A 319 10.02 13.30 14.44
N THR A 320 10.78 14.39 14.60
CA THR A 320 11.51 14.73 15.83
C THR A 320 10.63 15.37 16.91
N SER A 321 9.32 15.52 16.67
CA SER A 321 8.39 16.07 17.66
C SER A 321 8.32 15.19 18.91
N GLU A 322 8.56 15.79 20.08
CA GLU A 322 8.38 15.13 21.38
C GLU A 322 6.93 15.24 21.90
N PHE A 323 6.14 16.20 21.40
CA PHE A 323 4.79 16.47 21.93
C PHE A 323 3.78 17.00 20.89
N PRO A 324 2.95 16.14 20.27
CA PRO A 324 2.95 14.67 20.40
C PRO A 324 4.03 14.04 19.52
N THR A 325 4.39 12.78 19.79
CA THR A 325 5.24 11.99 18.90
C THR A 325 4.46 11.46 17.70
N VAL A 326 5.16 11.10 16.63
CA VAL A 326 4.56 10.49 15.43
C VAL A 326 3.85 9.18 15.77
N LEU A 327 4.51 8.25 16.47
CA LEU A 327 3.89 6.97 16.81
C LEU A 327 2.61 7.15 17.62
N LYS A 328 2.59 8.09 18.58
CA LYS A 328 1.39 8.45 19.35
C LYS A 328 0.26 8.98 18.46
N ALA A 329 0.56 9.82 17.47
CA ALA A 329 -0.44 10.32 16.54
C ALA A 329 -1.08 9.23 15.67
N TYR A 330 -0.28 8.27 15.17
CA TYR A 330 -0.82 7.11 14.43
C TYR A 330 -1.67 6.21 15.33
N ALA A 331 -1.20 5.92 16.56
CA ALA A 331 -1.96 5.12 17.53
C ALA A 331 -3.30 5.78 17.88
N TYR A 332 -3.30 7.11 18.08
CA TYR A 332 -4.50 7.89 18.36
C TYR A 332 -5.49 7.82 17.21
N MET A 333 -5.00 7.95 15.97
CA MET A 333 -5.83 7.85 14.78
C MET A 333 -6.54 6.48 14.68
N VAL A 334 -5.82 5.37 14.87
CA VAL A 334 -6.44 4.03 14.75
C VAL A 334 -7.33 3.65 15.93
N GLN A 335 -6.93 3.95 17.18
CA GLN A 335 -7.73 3.57 18.34
C GLN A 335 -8.87 4.56 18.59
N LYS A 336 -8.58 5.87 18.60
CA LYS A 336 -9.58 6.87 18.98
C LYS A 336 -10.49 7.28 17.83
N LEU A 337 -9.93 7.58 16.66
CA LEU A 337 -10.73 8.14 15.57
C LEU A 337 -11.41 7.06 14.73
N CYS A 338 -10.69 5.97 14.45
CA CYS A 338 -11.26 4.90 13.66
C CYS A 338 -12.16 3.96 14.47
N CYS A 339 -11.83 3.64 15.73
CA CYS A 339 -12.52 2.58 16.50
C CYS A 339 -13.45 3.06 17.63
N ASP A 340 -13.11 4.13 18.35
CA ASP A 340 -13.86 4.63 19.52
C ASP A 340 -15.05 5.55 19.19
N ASN A 341 -15.53 5.57 17.94
CA ASN A 341 -16.75 6.32 17.61
C ASN A 341 -17.97 5.63 18.25
N ASP A 342 -18.32 6.09 19.45
CA ASP A 342 -19.61 5.92 20.10
C ASP A 342 -20.75 5.92 19.05
N ASN A 343 -21.31 4.75 18.78
CA ASN A 343 -22.69 4.52 18.33
C ASN A 343 -23.28 5.30 17.13
N SER A 344 -22.52 5.80 16.14
CA SER A 344 -23.18 6.25 14.89
C SER A 344 -22.41 6.24 13.55
N TYR A 345 -21.17 5.75 13.45
CA TYR A 345 -20.43 5.85 12.17
C TYR A 345 -19.71 4.60 11.67
N TYR A 346 -19.97 3.44 12.26
CA TYR A 346 -19.77 2.18 11.55
C TYR A 346 -21.06 1.84 10.79
N SER A 347 -21.06 2.06 9.48
CA SER A 347 -21.95 1.33 8.58
C SER A 347 -21.18 0.91 7.34
N PRO A 348 -20.68 -0.35 7.28
CA PRO A 348 -20.43 -0.98 6.01
C PRO A 348 -21.80 -1.30 5.39
N HIS A 349 -22.28 -0.39 4.53
CA HIS A 349 -23.46 -0.49 3.67
C HIS A 349 -24.85 -0.63 4.35
N ILE A 350 -25.78 0.27 3.98
CA ILE A 350 -27.08 -0.03 3.34
C ILE A 350 -27.70 1.32 2.94
N LEU A 351 -27.89 1.52 1.63
CA LEU A 351 -28.85 2.48 1.10
C LEU A 351 -30.26 2.01 1.55
N LYS A 352 -30.88 2.69 2.53
CA LYS A 352 -32.33 2.58 2.75
C LYS A 352 -33.02 3.65 1.94
N ILE A 353 -33.74 3.22 0.91
CA ILE A 353 -34.79 3.97 0.22
C ILE A 353 -35.80 4.44 1.30
N PRO A 354 -36.19 5.72 1.36
CA PRO A 354 -37.30 6.12 2.21
C PRO A 354 -38.63 5.85 1.49
N GLU A 355 -39.26 4.72 1.81
CA GLU A 355 -40.71 4.58 1.66
C GLU A 355 -41.40 5.25 2.86
N SER A 356 -42.37 6.10 2.54
CA SER A 356 -43.48 6.54 3.39
C SER A 356 -43.16 7.43 4.61
N ILE A 357 -43.32 8.74 4.44
CA ILE A 357 -43.88 9.59 5.49
C ILE A 357 -45.38 9.72 5.21
N THR A 358 -46.14 8.82 5.82
CA THR A 358 -47.59 8.99 5.99
C THR A 358 -47.86 9.83 7.24
N ARG A 359 -48.65 10.90 7.02
CA ARG A 359 -49.61 11.55 7.94
C ARG A 359 -48.99 12.43 9.04
N LYS A 360 -49.58 13.54 9.44
CA LYS A 360 -50.78 14.30 9.06
C LYS A 360 -50.65 15.60 9.86
N ASN A 361 -51.06 16.74 9.32
CA ASN A 361 -51.88 17.70 10.06
C ASN A 361 -52.70 18.54 9.07
N GLU A 362 -54.00 18.36 9.21
CA GLU A 362 -55.12 19.14 8.67
C GLU A 362 -55.06 20.56 9.27
N GLY A 363 -55.53 21.67 8.68
CA GLY A 363 -56.16 22.00 7.42
C GLY A 363 -56.57 23.48 7.47
N LEU A 364 -56.64 24.18 6.34
CA LEU A 364 -57.62 25.25 6.09
C LEU A 364 -57.71 25.58 4.59
N VAL A 365 -58.95 25.76 4.16
CA VAL A 365 -59.53 25.91 2.80
C VAL A 365 -59.12 27.27 2.18
N SER A 366 -58.83 27.43 0.87
CA SER A 366 -59.81 27.64 -0.21
C SER A 366 -59.21 27.77 -1.63
N ASN A 367 -59.87 27.13 -2.62
CA ASN A 367 -60.05 27.42 -4.05
C ASN A 367 -59.16 28.46 -4.77
N THR A 368 -58.54 28.07 -5.90
CA THR A 368 -59.00 28.38 -7.28
C THR A 368 -58.01 27.95 -8.39
N ARG A 369 -58.59 27.38 -9.46
CA ARG A 369 -58.24 27.46 -10.90
C ARG A 369 -56.80 27.13 -11.39
N SER A 370 -56.76 26.06 -12.17
CA SER A 370 -56.12 25.88 -13.49
C SER A 370 -55.09 26.92 -13.93
N LEU A 371 -53.90 26.46 -14.37
CA LEU A 371 -53.23 26.87 -15.62
C LEU A 371 -52.02 25.96 -15.88
N ARG A 372 -52.11 25.18 -16.97
CA ARG A 372 -50.95 24.54 -17.63
C ARG A 372 -50.20 25.61 -18.44
N PRO A 373 -48.86 25.63 -18.45
CA PRO A 373 -48.11 26.26 -19.54
C PRO A 373 -47.77 25.22 -20.61
N ARG A 374 -48.29 25.47 -21.80
CA ARG A 374 -47.93 24.90 -23.10
C ARG A 374 -46.98 25.91 -23.76
N ILE A 375 -45.92 25.46 -24.45
CA ILE A 375 -45.19 26.11 -25.58
C ILE A 375 -43.95 25.24 -25.85
N LYS A 376 -43.51 24.94 -27.07
CA LYS A 376 -44.07 24.80 -28.42
C LYS A 376 -42.90 24.19 -29.20
N SER A 377 -43.17 23.11 -29.93
CA SER A 377 -42.29 22.51 -30.92
C SER A 377 -42.11 23.40 -32.15
N SER A 378 -40.92 23.38 -32.76
CA SER A 378 -40.75 23.60 -34.19
C SER A 378 -39.92 22.45 -34.78
N PHE A 379 -40.63 21.48 -35.37
CA PHE A 379 -40.08 20.54 -36.34
C PHE A 379 -40.17 21.18 -37.72
N ASN A 380 -39.14 21.03 -38.55
CA ASN A 380 -39.27 20.98 -39.99
C ASN A 380 -38.62 19.70 -40.50
N ASN A 381 -39.46 18.87 -41.13
CA ASN A 381 -39.10 17.63 -41.80
C ASN A 381 -38.60 17.92 -43.22
N SER A 382 -37.64 17.12 -43.69
CA SER A 382 -37.63 16.64 -45.08
C SER A 382 -37.29 15.15 -45.09
N LEU A 383 -38.01 14.41 -45.93
CA LEU A 383 -38.24 12.96 -45.88
C LEU A 383 -37.49 12.26 -47.03
N GLY A 384 -36.99 11.05 -46.78
CA GLY A 384 -36.50 10.08 -47.78
C GLY A 384 -35.11 9.54 -47.40
N SER A 385 -34.83 8.25 -47.23
CA SER A 385 -35.47 7.01 -47.68
C SER A 385 -35.14 5.89 -46.68
N LEU A 386 -36.00 4.87 -46.60
CA LEU A 386 -35.73 3.64 -45.86
C LEU A 386 -34.50 2.92 -46.44
N SER A 387 -33.48 2.69 -45.62
CA SER A 387 -32.58 1.56 -45.79
C SER A 387 -32.18 0.99 -44.43
N SER A 388 -32.44 -0.30 -44.29
CA SER A 388 -32.14 -1.18 -43.17
C SER A 388 -30.64 -1.30 -42.95
N SER A 389 -30.08 -0.52 -42.02
CA SER A 389 -28.71 -0.74 -41.50
C SER A 389 -28.46 0.00 -40.18
N THR A 390 -29.44 -0.01 -39.27
CA THR A 390 -29.30 0.57 -37.93
C THR A 390 -28.96 -0.53 -36.93
N LEU A 391 -27.68 -0.89 -36.84
CA LEU A 391 -26.99 -1.52 -35.70
C LEU A 391 -25.51 -1.63 -36.14
N TYR A 392 -24.57 -1.24 -35.27
CA TYR A 392 -23.10 -1.37 -35.45
C TYR A 392 -22.30 -0.25 -36.13
N LYS A 393 -22.71 1.02 -36.05
CA LYS A 393 -21.75 2.14 -36.20
C LYS A 393 -22.05 3.29 -35.25
N SER A 394 -21.60 3.16 -34.01
CA SER A 394 -21.25 4.33 -33.19
C SER A 394 -19.80 4.18 -32.75
N GLN A 395 -18.97 5.14 -33.14
CA GLN A 395 -17.62 5.34 -32.62
C GLN A 395 -17.63 5.28 -31.08
N MET A 396 -17.05 4.24 -30.49
CA MET A 396 -16.89 4.11 -29.04
C MET A 396 -15.66 4.91 -28.60
N ASN A 397 -15.88 6.21 -28.36
CA ASN A 397 -14.92 7.12 -27.72
C ASN A 397 -14.57 6.62 -26.31
N ASN A 398 -13.34 6.91 -25.83
CA ASN A 398 -12.89 6.60 -24.46
C ASN A 398 -13.96 6.99 -23.43
N GLN A 399 -14.57 5.99 -22.79
CA GLN A 399 -15.58 6.20 -21.76
C GLN A 399 -14.93 6.63 -20.45
N ASN A 400 -15.64 7.44 -19.67
CA ASN A 400 -15.26 7.79 -18.31
C ASN A 400 -16.18 7.03 -17.36
N PHE A 401 -15.60 6.15 -16.55
CA PHE A 401 -16.30 5.37 -15.55
C PHE A 401 -16.10 5.95 -14.14
N SER A 402 -16.99 5.57 -13.25
CA SER A 402 -17.03 5.91 -11.84
C SER A 402 -17.14 4.65 -10.98
N PHE A 403 -16.88 4.80 -9.69
CA PHE A 403 -17.04 3.79 -8.67
C PHE A 403 -18.44 3.18 -8.68
N MET A 404 -19.47 3.98 -8.94
CA MET A 404 -20.87 3.53 -8.97
C MET A 404 -21.17 2.55 -10.10
N ASP A 405 -20.32 2.47 -11.12
CA ASP A 405 -20.51 1.57 -12.25
C ASP A 405 -20.13 0.12 -11.91
N PHE A 406 -19.38 -0.10 -10.82
CA PHE A 406 -18.82 -1.40 -10.47
C PHE A 406 -19.14 -1.81 -9.03
N LYS A 407 -19.31 -3.11 -8.81
CA LYS A 407 -19.25 -3.70 -7.47
C LYS A 407 -17.99 -4.55 -7.35
N PHE A 408 -17.01 -4.09 -6.57
CA PHE A 408 -15.73 -4.78 -6.43
C PHE A 408 -15.81 -5.93 -5.42
N ASN A 409 -15.46 -7.14 -5.88
CA ASN A 409 -15.55 -8.35 -5.08
C ASN A 409 -14.17 -8.76 -4.55
N ASP A 410 -13.25 -9.13 -5.47
CA ASP A 410 -11.97 -9.76 -5.13
C ASP A 410 -10.83 -9.28 -6.03
N ILE A 411 -9.59 -9.48 -5.58
CA ILE A 411 -8.39 -9.33 -6.42
C ILE A 411 -8.10 -10.67 -7.09
N LEU A 412 -8.02 -10.68 -8.42
CA LEU A 412 -7.69 -11.88 -9.22
C LEU A 412 -6.18 -12.04 -9.43
N GLY A 413 -5.46 -10.92 -9.51
CA GLY A 413 -4.01 -10.93 -9.69
C GLY A 413 -3.44 -9.52 -9.75
N GLN A 414 -2.12 -9.41 -9.63
CA GLN A 414 -1.39 -8.17 -9.81
C GLN A 414 -0.13 -8.47 -10.63
N GLY A 415 0.09 -7.66 -11.66
CA GLY A 415 1.21 -7.82 -12.58
C GLY A 415 1.75 -6.47 -13.03
N ARG A 416 2.57 -6.51 -14.09
CA ARG A 416 3.21 -5.32 -14.67
C ARG A 416 2.20 -4.23 -15.05
N SER A 417 1.06 -4.61 -15.61
CA SER A 417 0.00 -3.70 -16.05
C SER A 417 -1.01 -3.38 -14.94
N GLY A 418 -0.58 -3.47 -13.67
CA GLY A 418 -1.41 -3.15 -12.53
C GLY A 418 -2.22 -4.33 -12.00
N LYS A 419 -3.39 -4.04 -11.45
CA LYS A 419 -4.24 -4.95 -10.69
C LYS A 419 -5.36 -5.50 -11.58
N THR A 420 -5.71 -6.76 -11.42
CA THR A 420 -6.91 -7.37 -12.04
C THR A 420 -7.89 -7.72 -10.93
N LEU A 421 -9.12 -7.23 -11.07
CA LEU A 421 -10.19 -7.34 -10.09
C LEU A 421 -11.34 -8.18 -10.63
N LYS A 422 -12.01 -8.92 -9.75
CA LYS A 422 -13.33 -9.50 -10.00
C LYS A 422 -14.37 -8.49 -9.54
N CYS A 423 -15.24 -8.06 -10.43
CA CYS A 423 -16.33 -7.15 -10.08
C CYS A 423 -17.60 -7.44 -10.88
N GLU A 424 -18.72 -6.89 -10.42
CA GLU A 424 -19.97 -6.85 -11.20
C GLU A 424 -20.04 -5.54 -11.99
N PHE A 425 -20.39 -5.63 -13.27
CA PHE A 425 -20.65 -4.51 -14.17
C PHE A 425 -21.88 -4.84 -15.03
N GLN A 426 -22.92 -3.99 -14.96
CA GLN A 426 -24.19 -4.20 -15.66
C GLN A 426 -24.75 -5.62 -15.46
N GLU A 427 -24.83 -6.07 -14.20
CA GLU A 427 -25.31 -7.41 -13.80
C GLU A 427 -24.48 -8.60 -14.30
N ASN A 428 -23.28 -8.35 -14.83
CA ASN A 428 -22.35 -9.40 -15.24
C ASN A 428 -21.09 -9.39 -14.38
N THR A 429 -20.64 -10.59 -13.99
CA THR A 429 -19.32 -10.75 -13.40
C THR A 429 -18.24 -10.58 -14.47
N ILE A 430 -17.31 -9.66 -14.25
CA ILE A 430 -16.20 -9.34 -15.15
C ILE A 430 -14.84 -9.51 -14.48
N ALA A 431 -13.81 -9.73 -15.30
CA ALA A 431 -12.43 -9.51 -14.95
C ALA A 431 -12.03 -8.09 -15.39
N LEU A 432 -11.75 -7.21 -14.43
CA LEU A 432 -11.42 -5.81 -14.64
C LEU A 432 -9.93 -5.58 -14.39
N LYS A 433 -9.16 -5.41 -15.47
CA LYS A 433 -7.77 -4.99 -15.41
C LYS A 433 -7.71 -3.47 -15.24
N CYS A 434 -7.04 -2.98 -14.20
CA CYS A 434 -6.90 -1.56 -13.90
C CYS A 434 -5.43 -1.18 -13.63
N THR A 435 -4.97 -0.11 -14.28
CA THR A 435 -3.65 0.50 -14.02
C THR A 435 -3.82 1.85 -13.35
N ASP A 436 -3.15 2.07 -12.22
CA ASP A 436 -3.01 3.37 -11.58
C ASP A 436 -2.10 4.29 -12.43
N LEU A 437 -2.67 5.39 -12.94
CA LEU A 437 -1.97 6.32 -13.83
C LEU A 437 -1.02 7.29 -13.11
N TRP A 438 -1.08 7.37 -11.78
CA TRP A 438 -0.11 8.14 -10.98
C TRP A 438 1.19 7.38 -10.74
N LYS A 439 1.12 6.04 -10.71
CA LYS A 439 2.28 5.18 -10.44
C LYS A 439 2.83 4.48 -11.68
N SER A 440 2.00 4.27 -12.69
CA SER A 440 2.40 3.55 -13.89
C SER A 440 3.31 4.34 -14.82
N LEU A 441 4.22 3.62 -15.48
CA LEU A 441 5.04 4.18 -16.53
C LEU A 441 4.19 4.46 -17.79
N PRO A 442 4.50 5.51 -18.57
CA PRO A 442 3.72 5.89 -19.75
C PRO A 442 3.55 4.79 -20.82
N ASN A 443 4.47 3.81 -20.88
CA ASN A 443 4.36 2.68 -21.80
C ASN A 443 3.24 1.71 -21.40
N ILE A 444 2.93 1.57 -20.10
CA ILE A 444 1.86 0.68 -19.64
C ILE A 444 0.50 1.14 -20.17
N LEU A 445 0.23 2.45 -20.17
CA LEU A 445 -0.99 3.00 -20.76
C LEU A 445 -1.06 2.70 -22.27
N LYS A 446 0.06 2.78 -22.99
CA LYS A 446 0.12 2.43 -24.42
C LYS A 446 -0.16 0.94 -24.65
N GLU A 447 0.37 0.07 -23.80
CA GLU A 447 0.13 -1.38 -23.82
C GLU A 447 -1.36 -1.68 -23.59
N MET A 448 -2.01 -1.08 -22.58
CA MET A 448 -3.45 -1.25 -22.36
C MET A 448 -4.31 -0.73 -23.53
N GLN A 449 -3.96 0.44 -24.09
CA GLN A 449 -4.64 0.97 -25.26
C GLN A 449 -4.44 0.09 -26.50
N ASN A 450 -3.29 -0.58 -26.61
CA ASN A 450 -3.05 -1.56 -27.66
C ASN A 450 -3.92 -2.81 -27.47
N GLU A 451 -4.01 -3.32 -26.25
CA GLU A 451 -4.88 -4.45 -25.90
C GLU A 451 -6.33 -4.20 -26.32
N VAL A 452 -6.89 -3.02 -26.02
CA VAL A 452 -8.24 -2.62 -26.47
C VAL A 452 -8.38 -2.66 -28.00
N LYS A 453 -7.40 -2.10 -28.73
CA LYS A 453 -7.42 -2.10 -30.22
C LYS A 453 -7.40 -3.52 -30.76
N ILE A 454 -6.62 -4.41 -30.16
CA ILE A 454 -6.54 -5.80 -30.58
C ILE A 454 -7.86 -6.52 -30.29
N TYR A 455 -8.47 -6.33 -29.13
CA TYR A 455 -9.82 -6.85 -28.86
C TYR A 455 -10.84 -6.37 -29.90
N GLN A 456 -10.79 -5.10 -30.33
CA GLN A 456 -11.69 -4.57 -31.37
C GLN A 456 -11.46 -5.27 -32.73
N ILE A 457 -10.21 -5.50 -33.13
CA ILE A 457 -9.86 -6.27 -34.35
C ILE A 457 -10.39 -7.70 -34.25
N LEU A 458 -10.26 -8.32 -33.08
CA LEU A 458 -10.67 -9.69 -32.80
C LEU A 458 -12.16 -9.82 -32.41
N SER A 459 -12.98 -8.78 -32.63
CA SER A 459 -14.41 -8.75 -32.23
C SER A 459 -15.22 -9.98 -32.66
N SER A 460 -14.95 -10.53 -33.85
CA SER A 460 -15.66 -11.71 -34.37
C SER A 460 -15.37 -13.04 -33.64
N ILE A 461 -14.33 -13.11 -32.79
CA ILE A 461 -13.92 -14.35 -32.10
C ILE A 461 -14.07 -14.24 -30.56
N GLN A 462 -14.58 -13.11 -30.08
CA GLN A 462 -14.83 -12.89 -28.66
C GLN A 462 -15.94 -13.80 -28.12
N GLY A 463 -15.73 -14.35 -26.93
CA GLY A 463 -16.61 -15.32 -26.27
C GLY A 463 -16.34 -16.78 -26.65
N GLU A 464 -15.56 -17.03 -27.71
CA GLU A 464 -15.21 -18.39 -28.15
C GLU A 464 -13.74 -18.72 -27.87
N PHE A 465 -12.82 -17.85 -28.28
CA PHE A 465 -11.37 -18.07 -28.16
C PHE A 465 -10.63 -17.00 -27.35
N ILE A 466 -11.27 -15.85 -27.13
CA ILE A 466 -10.81 -14.77 -26.26
C ILE A 466 -12.01 -14.24 -25.47
N PRO A 467 -11.83 -13.66 -24.27
CA PRO A 467 -12.94 -13.08 -23.51
C PRO A 467 -13.71 -12.00 -24.29
N LYS A 468 -14.98 -11.76 -23.92
CA LYS A 468 -15.73 -10.63 -24.46
C LYS A 468 -15.23 -9.33 -23.83
N LEU A 469 -14.89 -8.33 -24.65
CA LEU A 469 -14.59 -6.98 -24.19
C LEU A 469 -15.91 -6.29 -23.82
N MET A 470 -16.09 -5.98 -22.53
CA MET A 470 -17.34 -5.45 -22.00
C MET A 470 -17.29 -3.95 -21.77
N CYS A 471 -16.17 -3.44 -21.27
CA CYS A 471 -15.96 -2.01 -21.06
C CYS A 471 -14.46 -1.67 -21.13
N TYR A 472 -14.14 -0.41 -21.45
CA TYR A 472 -12.76 0.09 -21.39
C TYR A 472 -12.77 1.63 -21.39
N GLY A 473 -11.79 2.24 -20.73
CA GLY A 473 -11.69 3.69 -20.68
C GLY A 473 -10.96 4.20 -19.45
N TYR A 474 -11.14 5.48 -19.18
CA TYR A 474 -10.62 6.09 -17.95
C TYR A 474 -11.60 5.85 -16.81
N TYR A 475 -11.05 5.60 -15.63
CA TYR A 475 -11.81 5.41 -14.42
C TYR A 475 -11.50 6.56 -13.45
N GLU A 476 -12.55 7.09 -12.85
CA GLU A 476 -12.51 8.08 -11.77
C GLU A 476 -11.66 9.30 -12.15
N GLY A 477 -12.08 9.91 -13.26
CA GLY A 477 -11.50 11.14 -13.76
C GLY A 477 -10.06 11.01 -14.24
N GLY A 478 -9.58 9.80 -14.54
CA GLY A 478 -8.20 9.55 -14.95
C GLY A 478 -7.28 9.11 -13.81
N MET A 479 -7.84 8.61 -12.71
CA MET A 479 -7.07 7.84 -11.73
C MET A 479 -6.50 6.57 -12.38
N CYS A 480 -7.36 5.79 -13.04
CA CYS A 480 -6.97 4.55 -13.68
C CYS A 480 -7.33 4.54 -15.16
N TYR A 481 -6.65 3.69 -15.93
CA TYR A 481 -7.18 3.16 -17.18
C TYR A 481 -7.64 1.72 -16.94
N ILE A 482 -8.82 1.37 -17.44
CA ILE A 482 -9.47 0.08 -17.17
C ILE A 482 -9.85 -0.66 -18.46
N ILE A 483 -9.80 -2.00 -18.38
CA ILE A 483 -10.30 -2.93 -19.40
C ILE A 483 -11.10 -4.00 -18.67
N GLY A 484 -12.40 -4.06 -18.92
CA GLY A 484 -13.30 -5.07 -18.39
C GLY A 484 -13.63 -6.13 -19.44
N THR A 485 -13.38 -7.38 -19.10
CA THR A 485 -13.70 -8.53 -19.96
C THR A 485 -14.62 -9.52 -19.25
N SER A 486 -15.34 -10.35 -20.00
CA SER A 486 -16.13 -11.43 -19.41
C SER A 486 -15.26 -12.30 -18.49
N PHE A 487 -15.73 -12.62 -17.30
CA PHE A 487 -14.98 -13.45 -16.36
C PHE A 487 -14.89 -14.90 -16.87
N ILE A 488 -13.66 -15.38 -17.14
CA ILE A 488 -13.40 -16.73 -17.67
C ILE A 488 -12.52 -17.51 -16.71
N GLY A 489 -12.96 -18.73 -16.37
CA GLY A 489 -12.07 -19.84 -16.07
C GLY A 489 -10.99 -19.62 -15.00
N THR A 490 -9.93 -20.43 -15.08
CA THR A 490 -8.69 -20.25 -14.30
C THR A 490 -7.46 -20.40 -15.20
N ALA A 491 -6.34 -19.79 -14.81
CA ALA A 491 -5.11 -19.78 -15.61
C ALA A 491 -4.47 -21.17 -15.70
N LEU A 492 -3.80 -21.46 -16.82
CA LEU A 492 -3.12 -22.72 -17.10
C LEU A 492 -2.07 -23.06 -16.03
N THR A 493 -1.41 -22.07 -15.44
CA THR A 493 -0.46 -22.24 -14.33
C THR A 493 -1.03 -22.96 -13.11
N ASN A 494 -2.35 -22.94 -12.93
CA ASN A 494 -3.02 -23.63 -11.83
C ASN A 494 -3.26 -25.12 -12.10
N TYR A 495 -2.89 -25.62 -13.29
CA TYR A 495 -3.09 -27.00 -13.69
C TYR A 495 -1.74 -27.71 -13.81
N LYS A 496 -1.67 -28.94 -13.29
CA LYS A 496 -0.50 -29.81 -13.54
C LYS A 496 -0.54 -30.41 -14.94
N HIS A 497 -1.75 -30.76 -15.38
CA HIS A 497 -1.98 -31.42 -16.66
C HIS A 497 -3.22 -30.88 -17.36
N ILE A 498 -3.22 -30.94 -18.69
CA ILE A 498 -4.37 -30.64 -19.55
C ILE A 498 -4.73 -31.86 -20.40
N THR A 499 -5.99 -31.93 -20.82
CA THR A 499 -6.45 -32.94 -21.77
C THR A 499 -5.95 -32.65 -23.18
N GLU A 500 -5.88 -33.69 -24.02
CA GLU A 500 -5.57 -33.55 -25.44
C GLU A 500 -6.58 -32.62 -26.15
N ARG A 501 -7.84 -32.66 -25.74
CA ARG A 501 -8.87 -31.75 -26.26
C ARG A 501 -8.56 -30.29 -25.93
N GLN A 502 -8.22 -29.98 -24.69
CA GLN A 502 -7.84 -28.62 -24.28
C GLN A 502 -6.57 -28.16 -25.02
N ARG A 503 -5.59 -29.04 -25.20
CA ARG A 503 -4.39 -28.76 -26.00
C ARG A 503 -4.75 -28.35 -27.43
N VAL A 504 -5.61 -29.14 -28.08
CA VAL A 504 -6.11 -28.87 -29.43
C VAL A 504 -6.90 -27.55 -29.47
N MET A 505 -7.76 -27.29 -28.48
CA MET A 505 -8.52 -26.04 -28.38
C MET A 505 -7.62 -24.81 -28.22
N GLY A 506 -6.52 -24.91 -27.46
CA GLY A 506 -5.52 -23.83 -27.36
C GLY A 506 -4.88 -23.51 -28.72
N LEU A 507 -4.55 -24.54 -29.51
CA LEU A 507 -4.03 -24.35 -30.87
C LEU A 507 -5.09 -23.74 -31.81
N TYR A 508 -6.34 -24.16 -31.70
CA TYR A 508 -7.45 -23.55 -32.45
C TYR A 508 -7.64 -22.08 -32.10
N ALA A 509 -7.61 -21.74 -30.82
CA ALA A 509 -7.73 -20.36 -30.36
C ALA A 509 -6.61 -19.47 -30.94
N LEU A 510 -5.36 -19.93 -30.90
CA LEU A 510 -4.24 -19.19 -31.49
C LEU A 510 -4.38 -19.07 -33.02
N ASN A 511 -4.75 -20.15 -33.72
CA ASN A 511 -4.97 -20.09 -35.17
C ASN A 511 -6.11 -19.11 -35.52
N ALA A 512 -7.16 -19.04 -34.71
CA ALA A 512 -8.25 -18.08 -34.91
C ALA A 512 -7.75 -16.63 -34.78
N ILE A 513 -6.90 -16.34 -33.79
CA ILE A 513 -6.24 -15.03 -33.61
C ILE A 513 -5.34 -14.72 -34.83
N HIS A 514 -4.49 -15.67 -35.23
CA HIS A 514 -3.59 -15.53 -36.37
C HIS A 514 -4.32 -15.30 -37.69
N SER A 515 -5.48 -15.93 -37.87
CA SER A 515 -6.32 -15.76 -39.08
C SER A 515 -6.81 -14.31 -39.25
N LYS A 516 -6.86 -13.53 -38.16
CA LYS A 516 -7.18 -12.11 -38.15
C LYS A 516 -5.94 -11.23 -38.29
N GLY A 517 -4.77 -11.80 -38.56
CA GLY A 517 -3.51 -11.09 -38.73
C GLY A 517 -2.90 -10.57 -37.43
N VAL A 518 -3.30 -11.11 -36.28
CA VAL A 518 -2.76 -10.71 -34.97
C VAL A 518 -1.71 -11.71 -34.50
N LEU A 519 -0.54 -11.22 -34.10
CA LEU A 519 0.43 -11.94 -33.28
C LEU A 519 0.21 -11.57 -31.82
N HIS A 520 0.20 -12.55 -30.93
CA HIS A 520 -0.01 -12.30 -29.49
C HIS A 520 1.22 -11.65 -28.84
N ASN A 521 2.42 -12.11 -29.21
CA ASN A 521 3.76 -11.79 -28.73
C ASN A 521 4.06 -12.10 -27.26
N ASP A 522 3.11 -12.69 -26.52
CA ASP A 522 3.23 -12.93 -25.07
C ASP A 522 2.59 -14.27 -24.67
N ILE A 523 2.98 -15.33 -25.37
CA ILE A 523 2.50 -16.69 -25.10
C ILE A 523 3.18 -17.23 -23.84
N GLN A 524 2.43 -17.25 -22.75
CA GLN A 524 2.83 -17.79 -21.45
C GLN A 524 1.62 -18.43 -20.75
N ALA A 525 1.86 -19.35 -19.81
CA ALA A 525 0.79 -20.09 -19.15
C ALA A 525 -0.18 -19.19 -18.35
N GLU A 526 0.29 -18.06 -17.85
CA GLU A 526 -0.54 -17.08 -17.13
C GLU A 526 -1.59 -16.42 -18.05
N ASN A 527 -1.31 -16.34 -19.35
CA ASN A 527 -2.15 -15.69 -20.36
C ASN A 527 -3.10 -16.66 -21.07
N ILE A 528 -3.20 -17.91 -20.59
CA ILE A 528 -4.07 -18.95 -21.14
C ILE A 528 -5.05 -19.38 -20.05
N LEU A 529 -6.34 -19.16 -20.28
CA LEU A 529 -7.41 -19.51 -19.35
C LEU A 529 -8.17 -20.76 -19.82
N LEU A 530 -8.41 -21.67 -18.90
CA LEU A 530 -9.26 -22.85 -19.08
C LEU A 530 -10.63 -22.56 -18.50
N SER A 531 -11.67 -22.70 -19.32
CA SER A 531 -13.06 -22.47 -18.88
C SER A 531 -13.50 -23.50 -17.84
N ASN A 532 -14.31 -23.05 -16.89
CA ASN A 532 -14.87 -23.92 -15.84
C ASN A 532 -16.17 -24.61 -16.30
N ILE A 533 -16.73 -24.20 -17.45
CA ILE A 533 -18.05 -24.62 -17.92
C ILE A 533 -17.94 -25.58 -19.12
N ASN A 534 -16.84 -25.46 -19.88
CA ASN A 534 -16.59 -26.26 -21.07
C ASN A 534 -15.07 -26.47 -21.25
N ASP A 535 -14.68 -27.31 -22.20
CA ASP A 535 -13.26 -27.58 -22.50
C ASP A 535 -12.61 -26.47 -23.36
N ASN A 536 -13.19 -25.27 -23.41
CA ASN A 536 -12.65 -24.18 -24.21
C ASN A 536 -11.43 -23.54 -23.53
N VAL A 537 -10.51 -23.09 -24.37
CA VAL A 537 -9.30 -22.38 -23.98
C VAL A 537 -9.38 -20.96 -24.52
N TYR A 538 -9.06 -20.00 -23.66
CA TYR A 538 -9.11 -18.58 -23.96
C TYR A 538 -7.72 -17.96 -23.83
N LEU A 539 -7.30 -17.17 -24.81
CA LEU A 539 -6.10 -16.35 -24.70
C LEU A 539 -6.45 -14.94 -24.22
N ILE A 540 -5.62 -14.39 -23.33
CA ILE A 540 -5.79 -13.06 -22.71
C ILE A 540 -4.49 -12.26 -22.75
N ASP A 541 -4.56 -10.99 -22.36
CA ASP A 541 -3.42 -10.06 -22.30
C ASP A 541 -2.77 -9.75 -23.65
N PHE A 542 -3.47 -8.92 -24.45
CA PHE A 542 -3.00 -8.48 -25.77
C PHE A 542 -2.14 -7.21 -25.70
N GLY A 543 -1.59 -6.86 -24.54
CA GLY A 543 -0.81 -5.62 -24.37
C GLY A 543 0.39 -5.53 -25.31
N MET A 544 1.04 -6.66 -25.58
CA MET A 544 2.23 -6.78 -26.43
C MET A 544 1.93 -7.16 -27.89
N SER A 545 0.66 -7.37 -28.23
CA SER A 545 0.27 -7.92 -29.52
C SER A 545 0.49 -6.95 -30.68
N SER A 546 0.73 -7.49 -31.87
CA SER A 546 0.91 -6.70 -33.09
C SER A 546 -0.05 -7.15 -34.19
N TYR A 547 -0.53 -6.19 -34.98
CA TYR A 547 -1.41 -6.45 -36.11
C TYR A 547 -0.67 -6.32 -37.45
N HIS A 548 -0.83 -7.34 -38.31
CA HIS A 548 -0.20 -7.46 -39.61
C HIS A 548 -1.25 -7.70 -40.69
N TYR A 549 -1.52 -6.68 -41.51
CA TYR A 549 -2.47 -6.79 -42.62
C TYR A 549 -2.08 -7.86 -43.66
N ASN A 550 -0.78 -8.08 -43.89
CA ASN A 550 -0.28 -9.06 -44.85
C ASN A 550 0.44 -10.21 -44.14
N VAL A 551 -0.34 -11.17 -43.63
CA VAL A 551 0.14 -12.36 -42.93
C VAL A 551 1.18 -13.13 -43.75
N LYS A 552 1.03 -13.20 -45.08
CA LYS A 552 1.97 -13.93 -45.96
C LYS A 552 3.39 -13.35 -45.94
N LYS A 553 3.57 -12.05 -45.69
CA LYS A 553 4.91 -11.45 -45.56
C LYS A 553 5.58 -11.78 -44.23
N CYS A 554 4.79 -12.07 -43.20
CA CYS A 554 5.24 -12.29 -41.84
C CYS A 554 5.04 -13.73 -41.36
N TRP A 555 4.74 -14.68 -42.26
CA TRP A 555 4.30 -16.03 -41.92
C TRP A 555 5.25 -16.76 -40.96
N LYS A 556 6.55 -16.52 -41.06
CA LYS A 556 7.57 -17.09 -40.16
C LYS A 556 7.31 -16.72 -38.70
N LEU A 557 6.92 -15.48 -38.42
CA LEU A 557 6.65 -15.01 -37.05
C LEU A 557 5.41 -15.71 -36.46
N PHE A 558 4.38 -15.93 -37.28
CA PHE A 558 3.18 -16.66 -36.86
C PHE A 558 3.49 -18.14 -36.57
N ASP A 559 4.31 -18.77 -37.41
CA ASP A 559 4.75 -20.15 -37.20
C ASP A 559 5.64 -20.29 -35.96
N GLU A 560 6.54 -19.34 -35.72
CA GLU A 560 7.35 -19.27 -34.50
C GLU A 560 6.48 -19.14 -33.24
N GLU A 561 5.48 -18.26 -33.24
CA GLU A 561 4.56 -18.11 -32.11
C GLU A 561 3.74 -19.39 -31.86
N LYS A 562 3.28 -20.04 -32.93
CA LYS A 562 2.61 -21.33 -32.84
C LYS A 562 3.53 -22.40 -32.24
N CYS A 563 4.79 -22.46 -32.66
CA CYS A 563 5.77 -23.37 -32.09
C CYS A 563 5.99 -23.12 -30.59
N LYS A 564 6.02 -21.84 -30.15
CA LYS A 564 6.09 -21.49 -28.72
C LYS A 564 4.90 -22.03 -27.95
N LEU A 565 3.68 -21.87 -28.47
CA LEU A 565 2.47 -22.41 -27.82
C LEU A 565 2.51 -23.94 -27.75
N VAL A 566 2.90 -24.63 -28.83
CA VAL A 566 3.03 -26.09 -28.84
C VAL A 566 4.03 -26.54 -27.77
N HIS A 567 5.21 -25.92 -27.72
CA HIS A 567 6.22 -26.24 -26.73
C HIS A 567 5.70 -26.04 -25.30
N LEU A 568 5.02 -24.92 -25.04
CA LEU A 568 4.41 -24.63 -23.75
C LEU A 568 3.38 -25.70 -23.37
N LEU A 569 2.40 -25.99 -24.23
CA LEU A 569 1.32 -26.93 -23.92
C LEU A 569 1.84 -28.36 -23.74
N ASN A 570 2.91 -28.76 -24.44
CA ASN A 570 3.52 -30.08 -24.28
C ASN A 570 4.10 -30.31 -22.86
N GLN A 571 4.43 -29.24 -22.12
CA GLN A 571 4.86 -29.34 -20.73
C GLN A 571 3.70 -29.72 -19.79
N TYR A 572 2.46 -29.50 -20.22
CA TYR A 572 1.24 -29.80 -19.46
C TYR A 572 0.53 -31.07 -19.96
N THR A 573 1.05 -31.74 -20.99
CA THR A 573 0.53 -33.03 -21.43
C THR A 573 1.34 -34.15 -20.78
N LEU A 574 0.67 -35.19 -20.28
CA LEU A 574 1.37 -36.44 -19.99
C LEU A 574 1.98 -36.92 -21.32
N LEU A 575 3.29 -37.16 -21.33
CA LEU A 575 3.86 -38.11 -22.27
C LEU A 575 3.24 -39.45 -21.88
N ASP A 576 2.07 -39.76 -22.43
CA ASP A 576 1.58 -41.12 -22.45
C ASP A 576 2.68 -41.92 -23.15
N ASN A 577 3.48 -42.63 -22.36
CA ASN A 577 4.19 -43.80 -22.85
C ASN A 577 3.09 -44.70 -23.40
N VAL A 578 2.84 -44.57 -24.70
CA VAL A 578 2.07 -45.52 -25.49
C VAL A 578 2.80 -46.84 -25.35
N VAL A 579 2.45 -47.61 -24.32
CA VAL A 579 2.68 -49.04 -24.30
C VAL A 579 1.72 -49.59 -25.35
N ILE A 580 2.24 -49.74 -26.56
CA ILE A 580 1.63 -50.63 -27.55
C ILE A 580 1.71 -52.01 -26.91
N VAL A 581 0.58 -52.53 -26.44
CA VAL A 581 0.40 -53.93 -26.06
C VAL A 581 0.20 -54.76 -27.31
#